data_AF-A0A936UCA7-F1
#
_entry.id   AF-A0A936UCA7-F1
#
_cell.length_a   1.000
_cell.length_b   1.000
_cell.length_c   1.000
_cell.angle_alpha   90.00
_cell.angle_beta   90.00
_cell.angle_gamma   90.00
#
_symmetry.space_group_name_H-M   'P 1'
#
loop_
_entity.id
_entity.type
_entity.pdbx_description
1 polymer ?
#
loop_
_entity_poly.entity_id
_entity_poly.type
_entity_poly.pdbx_seq_one_letter_code
_entity_poly.pdbx_strand_id
1 'polypeptide(L)' 'MKLYVGNLPYAVDDSRLRELFGAFGAPLSATVVIDRAMGRSKGYGFVEMADEEARKAIAALNQSLLDGRTIWVNEARAKG' A
#
# COMPACT_ATOMS: atom_id res chain seq x y z
N MET A 1 -10.62 2.31 -7.11
CA MET A 1 -10.66 2.18 -5.64
C MET A 1 -9.35 2.62 -5.00
N LYS A 2 -9.41 3.34 -3.87
CA LYS A 2 -8.24 3.68 -3.06
C LYS A 2 -8.08 2.69 -1.91
N LEU A 3 -6.86 2.19 -1.74
CA LEU A 3 -6.45 1.23 -0.73
C LEU A 3 -5.53 1.90 0.29
N TYR A 4 -5.71 1.53 1.56
CA TYR A 4 -4.78 1.81 2.64
C TYR A 4 -3.89 0.59 2.87
N VAL A 5 -2.58 0.83 2.96
CA VAL A 5 -1.58 -0.20 3.22
C VAL A 5 -0.85 0.16 4.52
N GLY A 6 -1.05 -0.64 5.56
CA GLY A 6 -0.51 -0.41 6.90
C GLY A 6 0.56 -1.42 7.32
N ASN A 7 1.28 -1.09 8.39
CA ASN A 7 2.40 -1.87 8.94
C ASN A 7 3.52 -2.18 7.93
N LEU A 8 3.71 -1.29 6.95
CA LEU A 8 4.79 -1.41 5.98
C LEU A 8 6.16 -1.39 6.67
N PRO A 9 7.13 -2.20 6.24
CA PRO A 9 8.53 -2.00 6.57
C PRO A 9 8.97 -0.57 6.20
N TYR A 10 9.76 0.07 7.05
CA TYR A 10 10.19 1.46 6.82
C TYR A 10 11.07 1.64 5.58
N ALA A 11 11.64 0.56 5.05
CA ALA A 11 12.41 0.54 3.81
C ALA A 11 11.54 0.54 2.54
N VAL A 12 10.23 0.25 2.66
CA VAL A 12 9.31 0.29 1.52
C VAL A 12 9.05 1.74 1.14
N ASP A 13 9.31 2.06 -0.12
CA ASP A 13 9.05 3.35 -0.77
C ASP A 13 7.94 3.23 -1.83
N ASP A 14 7.65 4.36 -2.49
CA ASP A 14 6.62 4.45 -3.52
C ASP A 14 6.86 3.47 -4.67
N SER A 15 8.13 3.26 -5.06
CA SER A 15 8.50 2.38 -6.17
C SER A 15 8.24 0.92 -5.81
N ARG A 16 8.67 0.50 -4.62
CA ARG A 16 8.45 -0.87 -4.12
C ARG A 16 6.96 -1.14 -3.90
N LEU A 17 6.22 -0.14 -3.40
CA LEU A 17 4.78 -0.25 -3.26
C LEU A 17 4.09 -0.39 -4.61
N ARG A 18 4.50 0.38 -5.63
CA ARG A 18 3.97 0.27 -6.99
C ARG A 18 4.25 -1.10 -7.61
N GLU A 19 5.46 -1.64 -7.43
CA GLU A 19 5.85 -2.97 -7.91
C GLU A 19 5.00 -4.07 -7.24
N LEU A 20 4.84 -4.01 -5.93
CA LEU A 20 4.06 -4.99 -5.16
C LEU A 20 2.61 -5.08 -5.65
N PHE A 21 1.98 -3.94 -5.90
CA PHE A 21 0.59 -3.89 -6.39
C PHE A 21 0.49 -4.13 -7.90
N GLY A 22 1.58 -3.89 -8.64
CA GLY A 22 1.69 -4.15 -10.08
C GLY A 22 1.41 -5.59 -10.49
N ALA A 23 1.63 -6.56 -9.59
CA ALA A 23 1.31 -7.96 -9.82
C ALA A 23 -0.20 -8.25 -9.99
N PHE A 24 -1.07 -7.34 -9.51
CA PHE A 24 -2.54 -7.49 -9.56
C PHE A 24 -3.20 -6.61 -10.62
N GLY A 25 -2.46 -5.64 -11.15
CA GLY A 25 -2.96 -4.60 -12.03
C GLY A 25 -2.08 -3.35 -11.96
N ALA A 26 -2.14 -2.49 -12.97
CA ALA A 26 -1.31 -1.29 -13.01
C ALA A 26 -1.87 -0.21 -12.05
N PRO A 27 -1.16 0.16 -10.97
CA PRO A 27 -1.67 1.19 -10.06
C PRO A 27 -1.74 2.55 -10.76
N LEU A 28 -2.86 3.24 -10.59
CA LEU A 28 -3.05 4.65 -10.96
C LEU A 28 -2.14 5.53 -10.10
N SER A 29 -2.06 5.25 -8.80
CA SER A 29 -1.13 5.90 -7.87
C SER A 29 -0.65 4.93 -6.79
N ALA A 30 0.56 5.15 -6.28
CA ALA A 30 1.12 4.43 -5.13
C ALA A 30 2.03 5.40 -4.37
N THR A 31 1.75 5.63 -3.09
CA THR A 31 2.47 6.63 -2.28
C THR A 31 2.62 6.15 -0.85
N VAL A 32 3.85 6.07 -0.37
CA VAL A 32 4.20 5.86 1.03
C VAL A 32 4.17 7.21 1.74
N VAL A 33 3.51 7.24 2.90
CA VAL A 33 3.46 8.47 3.69
C VAL A 33 4.75 8.61 4.47
N ILE A 34 5.45 9.70 4.20
CA ILE A 34 6.69 10.07 4.88
C ILE A 34 6.46 11.19 5.90
N ASP A 35 7.20 11.14 7.01
CA ASP A 35 7.40 12.28 7.88
C ASP A 35 8.32 13.27 7.17
N ARG A 36 7.81 14.46 6.83
CA ARG A 36 8.56 15.48 6.10
C ARG A 36 9.68 16.12 6.93
N ALA A 37 9.59 16.11 8.25
CA ALA A 37 10.63 16.68 9.10
C ALA A 37 11.83 15.72 9.22
N MET A 38 11.57 14.40 9.25
CA MET A 38 12.61 13.39 9.41
C MET A 38 13.01 12.68 8.10
N GLY A 39 12.25 12.86 7.02
CA GLY A 39 12.47 12.17 5.75
C GLY A 39 12.27 10.65 5.81
N ARG A 40 11.49 10.14 6.77
CA ARG A 40 11.32 8.71 7.03
C ARG A 40 9.89 8.26 6.79
N SER A 41 9.72 7.02 6.31
CA SER A 41 8.40 6.38 6.19
C SER A 41 7.67 6.34 7.54
N LYS A 42 6.38 6.64 7.52
CA LYS A 42 5.48 6.47 8.67
C LYS A 42 4.95 5.04 8.80
N GLY A 43 5.40 4.11 7.94
CA GLY A 43 5.00 2.71 7.96
C GLY A 43 3.61 2.44 7.35
N TYR A 44 3.11 3.37 6.53
CA TYR A 44 1.87 3.18 5.78
C TYR A 44 1.88 3.95 4.46
N GLY A 45 1.02 3.54 3.54
CA GLY A 45 0.87 4.17 2.23
C GLY A 45 -0.55 4.00 1.68
N PHE A 46 -0.75 4.56 0.50
CA PHE A 46 -1.99 4.48 -0.25
C PHE A 46 -1.71 4.02 -1.67
N VAL A 47 -2.60 3.18 -2.20
CA VAL A 47 -2.56 2.71 -3.59
C VAL A 47 -3.93 2.95 -4.21
N GLU A 48 -3.96 3.46 -5.43
CA GLU A 48 -5.19 3.60 -6.21
C GLU A 48 -5.09 2.73 -7.46
N MET A 49 -6.09 1.89 -7.68
CA MET A 49 -6.15 0.97 -8.84
C MET A 49 -7.60 0.63 -9.19
N ALA A 50 -7.82 -0.09 -10.30
CA ALA A 50 -9.18 -0.45 -10.71
C ALA A 50 -9.84 -1.35 -9.66
N ASP A 51 -11.17 -1.25 -9.51
CA ASP A 51 -11.89 -1.92 -8.41
C ASP A 51 -11.73 -3.44 -8.41
N GLU A 52 -11.68 -4.07 -9.59
CA GLU A 52 -11.45 -5.52 -9.71
C GLU A 52 -10.03 -5.90 -9.23
N GLU A 53 -9.02 -5.15 -9.66
CA GLU A 53 -7.61 -5.36 -9.31
C GLU A 53 -7.38 -5.09 -7.82
N ALA A 54 -8.03 -4.05 -7.28
CA ALA A 54 -7.97 -3.67 -5.87
C ALA A 54 -8.49 -4.78 -4.96
N ARG A 55 -9.61 -5.42 -5.33
CA ARG A 55 -10.17 -6.55 -4.58
C ARG A 55 -9.23 -7.77 -4.60
N LYS A 56 -8.60 -8.06 -5.74
CA LYS A 56 -7.58 -9.12 -5.87
C LYS A 56 -6.38 -8.82 -4.96
N ALA A 57 -5.88 -7.57 -4.99
CA ALA A 57 -4.77 -7.14 -4.15
C ALA A 57 -5.10 -7.23 -2.65
N ILE A 58 -6.30 -6.80 -2.22
CA ILE A 58 -6.74 -6.96 -0.82
C ILE A 58 -6.75 -8.43 -0.42
N ALA A 59 -7.37 -9.30 -1.23
CA ALA A 59 -7.50 -10.72 -0.90
C ALA A 59 -6.16 -11.45 -0.80
N ALA A 60 -5.17 -11.05 -1.60
CA ALA A 60 -3.86 -11.67 -1.63
C ALA A 60 -2.85 -11.07 -0.62
N LEU A 61 -2.88 -9.75 -0.42
CA LEU A 61 -1.86 -9.04 0.35
C LEU A 61 -2.26 -8.76 1.80
N ASN A 62 -3.56 -8.66 2.10
CA ASN A 62 -3.97 -8.40 3.48
C ASN A 62 -3.53 -9.55 4.40
N GLN A 63 -2.84 -9.21 5.49
CA GLN A 63 -2.23 -10.15 6.44
C GLN A 63 -1.10 -11.01 5.85
N SER A 64 -0.59 -10.69 4.66
CA SER A 64 0.61 -11.33 4.11
C SER A 64 1.89 -10.79 4.78
N LEU A 65 2.99 -11.54 4.65
CA LEU A 65 4.30 -11.13 5.14
C LEU A 65 5.06 -10.37 4.05
N LEU A 66 5.55 -9.18 4.39
CA LEU A 66 6.46 -8.36 3.59
C LEU A 66 7.69 -8.03 4.45
N ASP A 67 8.86 -8.51 4.04
CA ASP A 67 10.15 -8.31 4.74
C ASP A 67 10.07 -8.59 6.26
N GLY A 68 9.39 -9.68 6.63
CA GLY A 68 9.22 -10.11 8.02
C GLY A 68 8.14 -9.35 8.81
N ARG A 69 7.34 -8.49 8.16
CA ARG A 69 6.22 -7.77 8.78
C ARG A 69 4.90 -8.17 8.13
N THR A 70 3.88 -8.42 8.94
CA THR A 70 2.52 -8.63 8.44
C THR A 70 1.92 -7.30 8.00
N ILE A 71 1.62 -7.15 6.72
CA ILE A 71 1.00 -5.92 6.19
C ILE A 71 -0.53 -5.99 6.26
N TRP A 72 -1.18 -4.83 6.32
CA TRP A 72 -2.64 -4.72 6.28
C TRP A 72 -3.07 -3.98 5.03
N VAL A 73 -3.96 -4.56 4.24
CA VAL A 73 -4.46 -3.95 3.01
C VAL A 73 -5.98 -3.90 3.09
N ASN A 74 -6.54 -2.70 3.08
CA ASN A 74 -7.99 -2.48 3.20
C ASN A 74 -8.42 -1.31 2.31
N GLU A 75 -9.71 -1.20 2.04
CA GLU A 75 -10.28 0.00 1.41
C GLU A 75 -9.99 1.24 2.26
N ALA A 76 -9.43 2.27 1.62
CA ALA A 76 -9.17 3.53 2.29
C ALA A 76 -10.50 4.25 2.53
N ARG A 77 -10.87 4.44 3.80
CA ARG A 77 -12.03 5.26 4.15
C ARG A 77 -11.69 6.73 3.92
N ALA A 78 -12.34 7.38 2.98
CA ALA A 78 -12.40 8.84 2.96
C ALA A 78 -13.18 9.28 4.20
N LYS A 79 -12.51 9.96 5.14
CA LYS A 79 -13.24 10.77 6.11
C LYS A 79 -13.74 11.99 5.34
N GLY A 80 -15.03 11.94 4.96
CA GLY A 80 -15.78 13.13 4.58
C GLY A 80 -15.94 14.07 5.76
#